data_AF-A0A3D0LZQ3-F1
#
_entry.id   AF-A0A3D0LZQ3-F1
#
_cell.length_a   1.000
_cell.length_b   1.000
_cell.length_c   1.000
_cell.angle_alpha   90.00
_cell.angle_beta   90.00
_cell.angle_gamma   90.00
#
_symmetry.space_group_name_H-M   'P 1'
#
loop_
_entity.id
_entity.type
_entity.pdbx_description
1 polymer ?
#
loop_
_entity_poly.entity_id
_entity_poly.type
_entity_poly.pdbx_seq_one_letter_code
_entity_poly.pdbx_strand_id
1 'polypeptide(L)'
;MPLAVMDFWDLLSLTQEHISAHYAAALTDKDKLPQLAAYIEKYLRDMNYSVDGYSQEKLIDALYCEMAEYSVLTKYLVSPELEEINGATRS
;
A
#
# COMPACT_ATOMS: atom_id res chain seq x y z
N MET A 1 2.33 -3.56 30.11
CA MET A 1 2.48 -3.82 28.66
C MET A 1 2.95 -2.52 28.05
N PRO A 2 4.10 -2.46 27.36
CA PRO A 2 4.42 -1.27 26.59
C PRO A 2 3.41 -1.21 25.44
N LEU A 3 2.75 -0.08 25.27
CA LEU A 3 1.99 0.21 24.06
C LEU A 3 3.00 0.07 22.92
N ALA A 4 2.80 -0.89 22.01
CA ALA A 4 3.64 -1.00 20.83
C ALA A 4 3.52 0.34 20.09
N VAL A 5 4.58 1.15 20.14
CA VAL A 5 4.66 2.40 19.40
C VAL A 5 4.81 1.97 17.96
N MET A 6 3.70 2.02 17.21
CA MET A 6 3.70 1.72 15.79
C MET A 6 4.58 2.76 15.09
N ASP A 7 5.64 2.30 14.44
CA ASP A 7 6.48 3.18 13.65
C ASP A 7 5.85 3.44 12.27
N PHE A 8 6.37 4.46 11.60
CA PHE A 8 5.86 4.86 10.28
C PHE A 8 6.08 3.78 9.21
N TRP A 9 7.20 3.04 9.26
CA TRP A 9 7.60 2.08 8.23
C TRP A 9 6.82 0.76 8.33
N ASP A 10 6.52 0.34 9.55
CA ASP A 10 5.60 -0.76 9.87
C ASP A 10 4.21 -0.41 9.35
N LEU A 11 3.72 0.81 9.64
CA LEU A 11 2.43 1.26 9.15
C LEU A 11 2.38 1.40 7.62
N LEU A 12 3.47 1.86 7.00
CA LEU A 12 3.58 1.90 5.54
C LEU A 12 3.46 0.50 4.95
N SER A 13 4.15 -0.48 5.52
CA SER A 13 4.11 -1.87 5.06
C SER A 13 2.71 -2.48 5.19
N LEU A 14 2.05 -2.28 6.33
CA LEU A 14 0.68 -2.75 6.56
C LEU A 14 -0.33 -2.07 5.61
N THR A 15 -0.15 -0.78 5.37
CA THR A 15 -1.00 -0.03 4.44
C THR A 15 -0.78 -0.51 3.01
N GLN A 16 0.47 -0.75 2.59
CA GLN A 16 0.79 -1.31 1.28
C GLN A 16 0.16 -2.69 1.08
N GLU A 17 0.25 -3.58 2.06
CA GLU A 17 -0.37 -4.91 2.01
C GLU A 17 -1.89 -4.81 1.88
N HIS A 18 -2.53 -3.98 2.72
CA HIS A 18 -3.98 -3.80 2.69
C HIS A 18 -4.46 -3.23 1.35
N ILE A 19 -3.82 -2.16 0.87
CA ILE A 19 -4.19 -1.52 -0.40
C ILE A 19 -3.90 -2.45 -1.58
N SER A 20 -2.82 -3.23 -1.56
CA SER A 20 -2.53 -4.19 -2.62
C SER A 20 -3.56 -5.32 -2.67
N ALA A 21 -4.02 -5.79 -1.51
CA ALA A 21 -5.01 -6.87 -1.43
C ALA A 21 -6.42 -6.43 -1.84
N HIS A 22 -6.83 -5.20 -1.50
CA HIS A 22 -8.21 -4.73 -1.67
C HIS A 22 -8.40 -3.74 -2.83
N TYR A 23 -7.34 -3.03 -3.20
CA TYR A 23 -7.37 -1.89 -4.12
C TYR A 23 -6.17 -1.89 -5.08
N ALA A 24 -5.71 -3.07 -5.55
CA ALA A 24 -4.57 -3.21 -6.46
C ALA A 24 -4.61 -2.27 -7.67
N ALA A 25 -5.80 -2.00 -8.21
CA ALA A 25 -5.99 -1.08 -9.34
C ALA A 25 -5.62 0.37 -9.00
N ALA A 26 -5.73 0.81 -7.74
CA ALA A 26 -5.33 2.15 -7.31
C ALA A 26 -3.81 2.35 -7.28
N LEU A 27 -3.05 1.25 -7.25
CA LEU A 27 -1.58 1.26 -7.29
C LEU A 27 -1.01 1.21 -8.72
N THR A 28 -1.79 0.71 -9.69
CA THR A 28 -1.36 0.52 -11.08
C THR A 28 -1.95 1.54 -12.04
N ASP A 29 -3.12 2.10 -11.73
CA ASP A 29 -3.84 3.06 -12.55
C ASP A 29 -3.63 4.49 -12.03
N LYS A 30 -2.94 5.31 -12.82
CA LYS A 30 -2.65 6.72 -12.47
C LYS A 30 -3.91 7.56 -12.31
N ASP A 31 -5.00 7.21 -12.99
CA ASP A 31 -6.28 7.92 -12.87
C ASP A 31 -6.96 7.62 -11.53
N LYS A 32 -6.52 6.58 -10.82
CA LYS A 32 -7.00 6.18 -9.50
C LYS A 32 -6.07 6.58 -8.36
N LEU A 33 -4.89 7.13 -8.65
CA LEU A 33 -4.00 7.71 -7.62
C LEU A 33 -4.72 8.72 -6.71
N PRO A 34 -5.59 9.62 -7.21
CA PRO A 34 -6.35 10.51 -6.34
C PRO A 34 -7.25 9.79 -5.31
N GLN A 35 -7.63 8.54 -5.59
CA GLN A 35 -8.46 7.71 -4.71
C GLN A 35 -7.62 6.99 -3.64
N LEU A 36 -6.31 6.85 -3.86
CA LEU A 36 -5.37 6.20 -2.94
C LEU A 36 -5.36 6.88 -1.57
N ALA A 37 -5.33 8.21 -1.53
CA ALA A 37 -5.37 8.97 -0.27
C ALA A 37 -6.64 8.67 0.55
N ALA A 38 -7.80 8.55 -0.12
CA ALA A 38 -9.06 8.21 0.54
C ALA A 38 -9.06 6.77 1.09
N TYR A 39 -8.42 5.83 0.40
CA TYR A 39 -8.29 4.45 0.89
C TYR A 39 -7.32 4.34 2.06
N ILE A 40 -6.20 5.08 2.03
CA ILE A 40 -5.27 5.18 3.16
C ILE A 40 -5.99 5.77 4.38
N GLU A 41 -6.68 6.90 4.19
CA GLU A 41 -7.45 7.52 5.27
C GLU A 41 -8.46 6.56 5.88
N LYS A 42 -9.24 5.87 5.02
CA LYS A 42 -10.20 4.87 5.47
C LYS A 42 -9.54 3.76 6.28
N TYR A 43 -8.42 3.22 5.80
CA TYR A 43 -7.70 2.15 6.48
C TYR A 43 -7.19 2.57 7.87
N LEU A 44 -6.58 3.76 7.96
CA LEU A 44 -6.11 4.31 9.23
C LEU A 44 -7.25 4.53 10.23
N ARG A 45 -8.40 5.03 9.76
CA ARG A 45 -9.59 5.23 10.60
C ARG A 45 -10.18 3.91 11.08
N ASP A 46 -10.33 2.94 10.18
CA ASP A 46 -10.93 1.64 10.48
C ASP A 46 -10.07 0.83 11.47
N MET A 47 -8.74 0.94 11.37
CA MET A 47 -7.78 0.26 12.27
C MET A 47 -7.38 1.11 13.48
N ASN A 48 -7.84 2.36 13.55
CA ASN A 48 -7.50 3.34 14.58
C ASN A 48 -5.97 3.50 14.76
N TYR A 49 -5.23 3.51 13.64
CA TYR A 49 -3.79 3.67 13.62
C TYR A 49 -3.37 5.13 13.81
N SER A 50 -2.28 5.30 14.55
CA SER A 50 -1.62 6.59 14.76
C SER A 50 -0.14 6.35 14.98
N VAL A 51 0.69 7.29 14.53
CA VAL A 51 2.14 7.27 14.72
C VAL A 51 2.51 8.48 15.56
N ASP A 52 3.33 8.28 16.58
CA ASP A 52 3.74 9.37 17.46
C ASP A 52 4.49 10.45 16.68
N GLY A 53 4.18 11.72 16.96
CA GLY A 53 4.71 12.86 16.20
C GLY A 53 4.01 13.16 14.86
N TYR A 54 3.04 12.35 14.43
CA TYR A 54 2.22 12.62 13.24
C TYR A 54 0.78 13.00 13.62
N SER A 55 0.29 14.11 13.05
CA SER A 55 -1.14 14.34 12.96
C SER A 55 -1.75 13.42 11.91
N GLN A 56 -3.03 13.06 12.04
CA GLN A 56 -3.73 12.17 11.10
C GLN A 56 -3.56 12.62 9.63
N GLU A 57 -3.74 13.91 9.34
CA GLU A 57 -3.58 14.47 7.99
C GLU A 57 -2.15 14.28 7.46
N LYS A 58 -1.14 14.72 8.22
CA LYS A 58 0.28 14.49 7.86
C LYS A 58 0.64 13.01 7.69
N LEU A 59 0.02 12.11 8.47
CA LEU A 59 0.27 10.68 8.34
C LEU A 59 -0.28 10.14 7.03
N ILE A 60 -1.50 10.56 6.65
CA ILE A 60 -2.12 10.22 5.37
C ILE A 60 -1.27 10.76 4.22
N ASP A 61 -0.87 12.03 4.28
CA ASP A 61 -0.04 12.65 3.25
C ASP A 61 1.31 11.96 3.10
N ALA A 62 1.98 11.64 4.21
CA ALA A 62 3.25 10.93 4.21
C ALA A 62 3.11 9.53 3.59
N LEU A 63 2.12 8.75 4.03
CA LEU A 63 1.83 7.43 3.45
C LEU A 63 1.47 7.53 1.97
N TYR A 64 0.66 8.53 1.58
CA TYR A 64 0.30 8.76 0.20
C TYR A 64 1.52 9.14 -0.65
N CYS A 65 2.40 10.03 -0.18
CA CYS A 65 3.63 10.38 -0.87
C CYS A 65 4.53 9.16 -1.07
N GLU A 66 4.80 8.40 0.00
CA GLU A 66 5.60 7.18 -0.11
C GLU A 66 4.94 6.19 -1.08
N MET A 67 3.66 5.88 -0.90
CA MET A 67 2.95 4.94 -1.76
C MET A 67 2.81 5.42 -3.20
N ALA A 68 2.70 6.72 -3.47
CA ALA A 68 2.62 7.28 -4.82
C ALA A 68 4.00 7.35 -5.49
N GLU A 69 5.05 7.73 -4.74
CA GLU A 69 6.43 7.71 -5.22
C GLU A 69 6.88 6.27 -5.52
N TYR A 70 6.57 5.31 -4.65
CA TYR A 70 6.83 3.88 -4.88
C TYR A 70 5.87 3.22 -5.89
N SER A 71 4.61 3.66 -6.00
CA SER A 71 3.66 3.25 -7.06
C SER A 71 4.13 3.71 -8.44
N VAL A 72 4.76 4.88 -8.52
CA VAL A 72 5.42 5.36 -9.75
C VAL A 72 6.77 4.67 -10.00
N LEU A 73 7.43 4.08 -8.99
CA LEU A 73 8.81 3.57 -9.09
C LEU A 73 9.08 2.08 -8.85
N THR A 74 8.08 1.20 -8.78
CA THR A 74 8.32 -0.26 -8.68
C THR A 74 7.72 -1.00 -9.87
N LYS A 75 8.42 -1.27 -10.98
CA LYS A 75 9.50 -2.28 -11.07
C LYS A 75 9.35 -3.56 -10.23
N TYR A 76 8.25 -3.79 -9.49
CA TYR A 76 7.93 -5.04 -8.79
C TYR A 76 6.66 -5.73 -9.33
N LEU A 77 6.15 -5.25 -10.47
CA LEU A 77 5.71 -6.16 -11.56
C LEU A 77 6.89 -6.98 -12.13
N VAL A 78 8.13 -6.75 -11.68
CA VAL A 78 9.26 -7.66 -11.85
C VAL A 78 9.36 -8.59 -10.63
N SER A 79 8.30 -9.35 -10.38
CA SER A 79 8.50 -10.75 -10.02
C SER A 79 8.25 -11.55 -11.29
N PRO A 80 9.30 -12.08 -11.97
CA PRO A 80 9.15 -13.12 -12.98
C PRO A 80 8.58 -14.43 -12.39
N GLU A 81 8.44 -14.54 -11.06
CA GLU A 81 8.03 -15.78 -10.38
C GLU A 81 6.51 -15.93 -10.20
N LEU A 82 5.73 -15.60 -11.23
CA LEU A 82 4.47 -16.32 -11.49
C LEU A 82 4.38 -16.83 -12.94
N GLU A 83 5.53 -17.09 -13.59
CA GLU A 83 5.60 -18.20 -14.54
C GLU A 83 5.77 -19.51 -13.75
N GLU A 84 4.67 -20.18 -13.43
CA GLU A 84 4.56 -21.65 -13.52
C GLU A 84 3.08 -22.10 -13.41
N ILE A 85 2.32 -21.83 -14.47
CA ILE A 85 1.45 -22.88 -15.02
C ILE A 85 1.91 -23.10 -16.45
N ASN A 86 3.05 -23.78 -16.60
CA ASN A 86 3.45 -24.34 -17.89
C ASN A 86 3.28 -25.86 -17.85
N GLY A 87 2.59 -26.34 -18.87
CA GLY A 87 2.34 -27.73 -19.19
C GLY A 87 1.22 -27.73 -20.22
N ALA A 88 1.51 -27.40 -21.48
CA ALA A 88 1.73 -28.43 -22.51
C ALA A 88 0.45 -29.26 -22.74
N THR A 89 -0.15 -29.43 -23.91
CA THR A 89 0.28 -29.31 -25.29
C THR A 89 -0.96 -29.73 -26.09
N ARG A 90 -1.31 -28.97 -27.13
CA ARG A 90 -1.78 -29.46 -28.44
C ARG A 90 -2.58 -30.79 -28.46
N SER A 91 -3.86 -30.74 -28.84
CA SER A 91 -4.46 -31.38 -30.04
C SER A 91 -5.98 -31.38 -29.96
#